data_AF-B1ZU13-F1
#
_entry.id   AF-B1ZU13-F1
#
_cell.length_a   1.000
_cell.length_b   1.000
_cell.length_c   1.000
_cell.angle_alpha   90.00
_cell.angle_beta   90.00
_cell.angle_gamma   90.00
#
_symmetry.space_group_name_H-M   'P 1'
#
loop_
_entity.id
_entity.type
_entity.pdbx_description
1 polymer ?
#
loop_
_entity_poly.entity_id
_entity_poly.type
_entity_poly.pdbx_seq_one_letter_code
_entity_poly.pdbx_strand_id
1 'polypeptide(L)' 'MHGWASGVYPANWRDRCAVVTEYLNQLDDDTAADLIKKGWPEAFLAAERDWPEAFAIWKTELVES' A
#
# COMPACT_ATOMS: atom_id res chain seq x y z
N MET A 1 -5.17 6.66 6.96
CA MET A 1 -5.00 5.64 5.92
C MET A 1 -6.34 5.17 5.34
N HIS A 2 -7.21 4.53 6.13
CA HIS A 2 -8.45 3.89 5.63
C HIS A 2 -9.36 4.78 4.76
N GLY A 3 -9.62 6.03 5.15
CA GLY A 3 -10.50 6.93 4.38
C GLY A 3 -9.98 7.28 2.98
N TRP A 4 -8.66 7.39 2.82
CA TRP A 4 -8.05 7.58 1.50
C TRP A 4 -8.12 6.28 0.69
N ALA A 5 -7.69 5.17 1.29
CA ALA A 5 -7.65 3.87 0.61
C ALA A 5 -9.04 3.39 0.16
N SER A 6 -10.09 3.61 0.95
CA SER A 6 -11.46 3.24 0.56
C SER A 6 -11.99 4.05 -0.64
N GLY A 7 -11.48 5.26 -0.86
CA GLY A 7 -11.84 6.09 -2.02
C GLY A 7 -11.09 5.67 -3.29
N VAL A 8 -9.85 5.18 -3.16
CA VAL A 8 -9.01 4.81 -4.30
C VAL A 8 -9.18 3.33 -4.70
N TYR A 9 -9.33 2.43 -3.72
CA TYR A 9 -9.40 0.98 -3.91
C TYR A 9 -10.66 0.37 -3.28
N PRO A 10 -11.87 0.75 -3.71
CA PRO A 10 -13.11 0.42 -3.00
C PRO A 10 -13.35 -1.09 -2.81
N ALA A 11 -12.85 -1.94 -3.71
CA ALA A 11 -13.04 -3.38 -3.66
C ALA A 11 -12.12 -4.12 -2.65
N ASN A 12 -10.92 -3.60 -2.39
CA ASN A 12 -9.87 -4.32 -1.65
C ASN A 12 -9.02 -3.43 -0.74
N TRP A 13 -9.52 -2.24 -0.36
CA TRP A 13 -8.79 -1.27 0.46
C TRP A 13 -8.35 -1.83 1.82
N ARG A 14 -9.10 -2.75 2.43
CA ARG A 14 -8.77 -3.35 3.73
C ARG A 14 -7.49 -4.18 3.64
N ASP A 15 -7.42 -5.05 2.67
CA ASP A 15 -6.27 -5.94 2.47
C ASP A 15 -5.04 -5.14 2.02
N ARG A 16 -5.23 -4.14 1.16
CA ARG A 16 -4.15 -3.22 0.77
C ARG A 16 -3.62 -2.41 1.96
N CYS A 17 -4.50 -1.94 2.85
CA CYS A 17 -4.07 -1.28 4.09
C CYS A 17 -3.28 -2.23 4.99
N ALA A 18 -3.69 -3.50 5.12
CA ALA A 18 -2.96 -4.49 5.90
C ALA A 18 -1.53 -4.69 5.34
N VAL A 19 -1.38 -4.83 4.03
CA VAL A 19 -0.07 -4.95 3.37
C VAL A 19 0.81 -3.71 3.63
N VAL A 20 0.25 -2.51 3.49
CA VAL A 20 1.01 -1.27 3.69
C VAL A 20 1.38 -1.08 5.16
N THR A 21 0.52 -1.46 6.10
CA THR A 21 0.85 -1.48 7.53
C THR A 21 2.00 -2.44 7.82
N GLU A 22 1.95 -3.63 7.26
CA GLU A 22 3.02 -4.63 7.42
C GLU A 22 4.34 -4.13 6.83
N TYR A 23 4.32 -3.55 5.63
CA TYR A 23 5.49 -2.92 5.03
C TYR A 23 6.08 -1.82 5.93
N LEU A 24 5.25 -0.90 6.45
CA LEU A 24 5.71 0.17 7.33
C LEU A 24 6.31 -0.36 8.64
N ASN A 25 5.80 -1.47 9.18
CA ASN A 25 6.35 -2.11 10.39
C ASN A 25 7.73 -2.77 10.16
N GLN A 26 8.10 -3.04 8.91
CA GLN A 26 9.40 -3.63 8.56
C GLN A 26 10.48 -2.56 8.29
N LEU A 27 10.09 -1.29 8.16
CA LEU A 27 11.01 -0.17 8.01
C LEU A 27 11.53 0.30 9.37
N ASP A 28 12.62 1.06 9.35
CA ASP A 28 13.00 1.86 10.51
C ASP A 28 11.99 3.01 10.76
N ASP A 29 11.92 3.44 12.02
CA ASP A 29 10.97 4.45 12.48
C ASP A 29 11.07 5.78 11.71
N ASP A 30 12.27 6.20 11.33
CA ASP A 30 12.50 7.47 10.61
C ASP A 30 11.96 7.38 9.17
N THR A 31 12.27 6.28 8.47
CA THR A 31 11.77 6.03 7.11
C THR A 31 10.24 5.89 7.10
N ALA A 32 9.66 5.15 8.05
CA ALA A 32 8.22 4.99 8.17
C ALA A 32 7.53 6.35 8.46
N ALA A 33 8.08 7.13 9.39
CA ALA A 33 7.55 8.45 9.73
C ALA A 33 7.61 9.42 8.52
N ASP A 34 8.69 9.39 7.74
CA ASP A 34 8.83 10.24 6.57
C ASP A 34 7.87 9.87 5.43
N LEU A 35 7.57 8.59 5.23
CA LEU A 35 6.53 8.16 4.30
C LEU A 35 5.14 8.61 4.76
N ILE A 36 4.83 8.47 6.05
CA ILE A 36 3.55 8.91 6.62
C ILE A 36 3.37 10.43 6.50
N LYS A 37 4.44 11.21 6.71
CA LYS A 37 4.42 12.67 6.52
C LYS A 37 4.15 13.08 5.07
N LYS A 38 4.70 12.34 4.10
CA LYS A 38 4.48 12.60 2.67
C LYS A 38 3.04 12.30 2.26
N GLY A 39 2.47 11.21 2.78
CA GLY A 39 1.07 10.87 2.59
C GLY A 39 0.84 9.38 2.33
N TRP A 40 -0.44 9.00 2.35
CA TRP A 40 -0.86 7.63 2.04
C TRP A 40 -0.58 7.20 0.58
N PRO A 41 -0.73 8.06 -0.45
CA PRO A 41 -0.31 7.70 -1.80
C PRO A 41 1.16 7.27 -1.88
N GLU A 42 2.06 8.04 -1.27
CA GLU A 42 3.50 7.79 -1.28
C GLU A 42 3.85 6.51 -0.51
N ALA A 43 3.20 6.27 0.63
CA ALA A 43 3.38 5.03 1.38
C ALA A 43 2.93 3.79 0.58
N PHE A 44 1.81 3.89 -0.16
CA PHE A 44 1.34 2.80 -1.01
C PHE A 44 2.26 2.57 -2.21
N LEU A 45 2.73 3.63 -2.87
CA LEU A 45 3.68 3.52 -3.98
C LEU A 45 5.02 2.93 -3.54
N ALA A 46 5.50 3.31 -2.35
CA ALA A 46 6.71 2.74 -1.77
C ALA A 46 6.54 1.25 -1.48
N ALA A 47 5.45 0.87 -0.82
CA ALA A 47 5.12 -0.53 -0.53
C ALA A 47 4.99 -1.37 -1.82
N GLU A 48 4.34 -0.83 -2.86
CA GLU A 48 4.17 -1.55 -4.13
C GLU A 48 5.48 -1.69 -4.91
N ARG A 49 6.37 -0.70 -4.82
CA ARG A 49 7.69 -0.74 -5.46
C ARG A 49 8.62 -1.73 -4.78
N ASP A 50 8.64 -1.72 -3.44
CA ASP A 50 9.60 -2.48 -2.65
C ASP A 50 9.10 -3.90 -2.35
N TRP A 51 7.79 -4.10 -2.35
CA TRP A 51 7.15 -5.40 -2.12
C TRP A 51 6.11 -5.75 -3.22
N PRO A 52 6.54 -5.84 -4.49
CA PRO A 52 5.62 -6.00 -5.61
C PRO A 52 4.80 -7.30 -5.55
N GLU A 53 5.33 -8.37 -4.97
CA GLU A 53 4.64 -9.65 -4.82
C GLU A 53 3.46 -9.58 -3.84
N ALA A 54 3.52 -8.75 -2.80
CA ALA A 54 2.38 -8.54 -1.90
C ALA A 54 1.22 -7.81 -2.59
N PHE A 55 1.50 -7.10 -3.68
CA PHE A 55 0.50 -6.41 -4.50
C PHE A 55 0.08 -7.20 -5.74
N ALA A 56 0.77 -8.30 -6.07
CA ALA A 56 0.53 -9.06 -7.29
C ALA A 56 -0.90 -9.61 -7.38
N ILE A 57 -1.50 -9.99 -6.24
CA ILE A 57 -2.87 -10.53 -6.17
C ILE A 57 -3.94 -9.57 -6.72
N TRP A 58 -3.67 -8.26 -6.77
CA TRP A 58 -4.60 -7.26 -7.31
C TRP A 58 -4.18 -6.74 -8.69
N LYS A 59 -2.99 -7.10 -9.18
CA LYS A 59 -2.55 -6.79 -10.55
C LYS A 59 -3.06 -7.83 -11.55
N THR A 60 -3.33 -9.05 -11.08
CA THR A 60 -3.84 -10.15 -11.90
C THR A 60 -5.24 -9.88 -12.46
N GLU A 61 -6.02 -8.95 -11.88
CA GLU A 61 -7.36 -8.59 -12.39
C GLU A 61 -7.36 -7.70 -13.65
N LEU A 62 -6.19 -7.30 -14.15
CA LEU A 62 -6.05 -6.42 -15.33
C LEU A 62 -5.45 -7.12 -16.56
N VAL A 63 -5.01 -8.37 -16.45
CA VAL A 63 -4.29 -9.10 -17.52
C VAL A 63 -5.10 -10.31 -18.00
N GLU A 64 -6.42 -10.22 -18.01
CA GLU A 64 -7.30 -11.07 -18.84
C GLU A 64 -8.46 -10.21 -19.35
N SER A 65 -8.24 -9.51 -20.47
CA SER A 65 -9.29 -8.86 -21.27
C SER A 65 -8.98 -9.00 -22.75
#